data_AF-A0A424PC02-F1
#
_entry.id   AF-A0A424PC02-F1
#
_cell.length_a   1.000
_cell.length_b   1.000
_cell.length_c   1.000
_cell.angle_alpha   90.00
_cell.angle_beta   90.00
_cell.angle_gamma   90.00
#
_symmetry.space_group_name_H-M   'P 1'
#
loop_
_entity.id
_entity.type
_entity.pdbx_description
1 polymer ?
#
loop_
_entity_poly.entity_id
_entity_poly.type
_entity_poly.pdbx_seq_one_letter_code
_entity_poly.pdbx_strand_id
1 'polypeptide(L)'
;MDDGKSILINENEFFHAASTMKTPVMIEFFKKINEGKISSDDSLLINNEFSSIVDGSKFELSSFDDSDEDIYENLGKYISTDKLVYDMITRSSNFGTNLLIDYLNVEDVNNTMKNIGAKNMKVLRGVGDLKAFDLGLSNSTTAADLLIIYEKLAMGEIVNNESSNKMIRILKDQVYNDIIPKYLPENVEVAHKTGWISGVRHDSGIVYVGNNKKYILVLLSKNLEDDVEGADFLAKISLEIYNFLS
;
A
#
# COMPACT_ATOMS: atom_id res chain seq x y z
N MET A 1 16.32 6.67 -11.26
CA MET A 1 17.12 6.46 -10.03
C MET A 1 18.61 6.55 -10.31
N ASP A 2 19.15 5.97 -11.39
CA ASP A 2 20.61 6.06 -11.67
C ASP A 2 21.03 7.27 -12.53
N ASP A 3 20.11 7.82 -13.34
CA ASP A 3 20.37 8.96 -14.25
C ASP A 3 19.48 10.19 -13.97
N GLY A 4 18.65 10.12 -12.92
CA GLY A 4 17.75 11.21 -12.52
C GLY A 4 16.59 11.51 -13.49
N LYS A 5 16.36 10.68 -14.51
CA LYS A 5 15.25 10.91 -15.46
C LYS A 5 13.91 10.47 -14.87
N SER A 6 12.87 11.24 -15.15
CA SER A 6 11.49 10.93 -14.80
C SER A 6 10.54 11.28 -15.95
N ILE A 7 9.44 10.53 -16.03
CA ILE A 7 8.27 10.88 -16.85
C ILE A 7 7.12 11.04 -15.86
N LEU A 8 6.54 12.23 -15.84
CA LEU A 8 5.49 12.62 -14.92
C LEU A 8 4.26 13.02 -15.74
N ILE A 9 3.15 12.31 -15.54
CA ILE A 9 1.88 12.56 -16.23
C ILE A 9 0.82 12.70 -15.13
N ASN A 10 0.21 13.88 -15.04
CA ASN A 10 -0.79 14.21 -14.01
C ASN A 10 -0.34 13.81 -12.60
N GLU A 11 0.95 13.95 -12.29
CA GLU A 11 1.55 13.35 -11.10
C GLU A 11 0.98 13.89 -9.78
N ASN A 12 0.46 15.11 -9.82
CA ASN A 12 -0.17 15.81 -8.70
C ASN A 12 -1.70 15.67 -8.67
N GLU A 13 -2.30 14.91 -9.60
CA GLU A 13 -3.73 14.65 -9.61
C GLU A 13 -4.12 13.73 -8.44
N PHE A 14 -5.26 14.02 -7.82
CA PHE A 14 -5.77 13.23 -6.70
C PHE A 14 -6.55 12.01 -7.20
N PHE A 15 -6.27 10.88 -6.55
CA PHE A 15 -6.96 9.60 -6.71
C PHE A 15 -7.42 9.08 -5.36
N HIS A 16 -8.50 8.28 -5.36
CA HIS A 16 -8.80 7.41 -4.23
C HIS A 16 -7.62 6.45 -4.03
N ALA A 17 -7.07 6.37 -2.83
CA ALA A 17 -5.83 5.60 -2.61
C ALA A 17 -6.02 4.07 -2.76
N ALA A 18 -7.25 3.57 -2.55
CA ALA A 18 -7.52 2.14 -2.42
C ALA A 18 -6.49 1.49 -1.47
N SER A 19 -6.02 0.28 -1.73
CA SER A 19 -5.04 -0.41 -0.88
C SER A 19 -3.61 0.15 -0.97
N THR A 20 -3.29 1.13 -1.82
CA THR A 20 -1.96 1.77 -1.82
C THR A 20 -1.67 2.52 -0.52
N MET A 21 -2.72 2.91 0.23
CA MET A 21 -2.63 3.52 1.55
C MET A 21 -1.96 2.61 2.61
N LYS A 22 -1.91 1.29 2.35
CA LYS A 22 -1.31 0.31 3.27
C LYS A 22 0.22 0.43 3.32
N THR A 23 0.86 0.98 2.28
CA THR A 23 2.30 1.26 2.28
C THR A 23 2.67 2.31 3.35
N PRO A 24 2.00 3.48 3.44
CA PRO A 24 2.12 4.40 4.58
C PRO A 24 1.95 3.76 5.96
N VAL A 25 0.96 2.87 6.12
CA VAL A 25 0.70 2.17 7.40
C VAL A 25 1.88 1.28 7.79
N MET A 26 2.41 0.51 6.85
CA MET A 26 3.64 -0.29 7.07
C MET A 26 4.85 0.60 7.41
N ILE A 27 5.01 1.74 6.74
CA ILE A 27 6.13 2.65 7.01
C ILE A 27 6.08 3.18 8.45
N GLU A 28 4.90 3.59 8.93
CA GLU A 28 4.76 4.05 10.31
C GLU A 28 5.02 2.93 11.31
N PHE A 29 4.58 1.70 11.03
CA PHE A 29 4.90 0.53 11.86
C PHE A 29 6.42 0.36 12.04
N PHE A 30 7.17 0.27 10.93
CA PHE A 30 8.63 0.11 10.99
C PHE A 30 9.34 1.33 11.58
N LYS A 31 8.78 2.53 11.42
CA LYS A 31 9.29 3.74 12.08
C LYS A 31 9.13 3.65 13.59
N LYS A 32 7.97 3.26 14.11
CA LYS A 32 7.73 3.11 15.55
C LYS A 32 8.59 2.01 16.17
N ILE A 33 8.83 0.91 15.46
CA ILE A 33 9.80 -0.12 15.89
C ILE A 33 11.20 0.50 16.01
N ASN A 34 11.66 1.20 14.96
CA ASN A 34 12.98 1.83 14.97
C ASN A 34 13.13 2.90 16.08
N GLU A 35 12.05 3.59 16.42
CA GLU A 35 12.00 4.56 17.52
C GLU A 35 11.86 3.91 18.91
N GLY A 36 11.70 2.58 18.99
CA GLY A 36 11.49 1.84 20.24
C GLY A 36 10.14 2.13 20.90
N LYS A 37 9.15 2.64 20.14
CA LYS A 37 7.80 2.95 20.64
C LYS A 37 6.87 1.74 20.67
N ILE A 38 7.14 0.76 19.82
CA ILE A 38 6.43 -0.52 19.76
C ILE A 38 7.46 -1.65 19.60
N SER A 39 7.06 -2.88 19.90
CA SER A 39 7.91 -4.07 19.76
C SER A 39 7.52 -4.89 18.52
N SER A 40 8.50 -5.56 17.90
CA SER A 40 8.22 -6.61 16.90
C SER A 40 7.52 -7.84 17.51
N ASP A 41 7.63 -8.01 18.83
CA ASP A 41 6.97 -9.09 19.56
C ASP A 41 5.52 -8.74 19.96
N ASP A 42 5.04 -7.55 19.62
CA ASP A 42 3.68 -7.12 19.93
C ASP A 42 2.66 -7.98 19.17
N SER A 43 1.49 -8.14 19.79
CA SER A 43 0.36 -8.85 19.19
C SER A 43 -0.94 -8.11 19.47
N LEU A 44 -1.88 -8.22 18.53
CA LEU A 44 -3.20 -7.60 18.63
C LEU A 44 -4.28 -8.67 18.77
N LEU A 45 -5.27 -8.38 19.60
CA LEU A 45 -6.49 -9.17 19.68
C LEU A 45 -7.24 -9.01 18.35
N ILE A 46 -7.56 -10.12 17.71
CA ILE A 46 -8.40 -10.13 16.50
C ILE A 46 -9.85 -9.98 16.94
N ASN A 47 -10.33 -8.74 16.88
CA ASN A 47 -11.70 -8.37 17.20
C ASN A 47 -12.30 -7.59 16.01
N ASN A 48 -13.38 -8.10 15.43
CA ASN A 48 -14.01 -7.50 14.25
C ASN A 48 -15.03 -6.44 14.65
N GLU A 49 -14.57 -5.38 15.31
CA GLU A 49 -15.41 -4.25 15.69
C GLU A 49 -14.58 -2.96 15.57
N PHE A 50 -14.91 -2.15 14.57
CA PHE A 50 -14.22 -0.90 14.24
C PHE A 50 -15.15 0.30 14.42
N SER A 51 -14.60 1.50 14.52
CA SER A 51 -15.39 2.72 14.75
C SER A 51 -15.35 3.63 13.53
N SER A 52 -16.51 4.09 13.06
CA SER A 52 -16.60 5.06 11.97
C SER A 52 -16.03 6.41 12.40
N ILE A 53 -15.27 7.06 11.51
CA ILE A 53 -14.68 8.38 11.79
C ILE A 53 -15.73 9.51 11.83
N VAL A 54 -16.96 9.23 11.40
CA VAL A 54 -18.04 10.23 11.33
C VAL A 54 -18.60 10.54 12.72
N ASP A 55 -18.88 9.50 13.50
CA ASP A 55 -19.55 9.62 14.80
C ASP A 55 -19.22 8.51 15.81
N GLY A 56 -18.24 7.66 15.51
CA GLY A 56 -17.85 6.55 16.37
C GLY A 56 -18.81 5.36 16.36
N SER A 57 -19.83 5.35 15.51
CA SER A 57 -20.68 4.17 15.32
C SER A 57 -19.86 2.95 14.90
N LYS A 58 -20.24 1.79 15.42
CA LYS A 58 -19.51 0.54 15.19
C LYS A 58 -19.85 -0.07 13.84
N PHE A 59 -18.85 -0.65 13.19
CA PHE A 59 -19.01 -1.46 12.00
C PHE A 59 -18.08 -2.68 12.07
N GLU A 60 -18.42 -3.71 11.31
CA GLU A 60 -17.67 -4.95 11.19
C GLU A 60 -17.29 -5.15 9.73
N LEU A 61 -16.21 -5.88 9.47
CA LEU A 61 -15.86 -6.33 8.13
C LEU A 61 -16.47 -7.70 7.83
N SER A 62 -16.72 -7.96 6.55
CA SER A 62 -17.18 -9.25 6.05
C SER A 62 -16.00 -10.01 5.46
N SER A 63 -15.87 -11.30 5.79
CA SER A 63 -14.87 -12.15 5.16
C SER A 63 -15.06 -12.27 3.64
N PHE A 64 -16.29 -12.10 3.15
CA PHE A 64 -16.59 -12.14 1.70
C PHE A 64 -16.02 -10.94 0.93
N ASP A 65 -15.82 -9.81 1.61
CA ASP A 65 -15.32 -8.57 1.01
C ASP A 65 -13.81 -8.37 1.30
N ASP A 66 -13.21 -9.31 2.03
CA ASP A 66 -11.78 -9.29 2.37
C ASP A 66 -10.99 -10.23 1.47
N SER A 67 -9.76 -9.83 1.19
CA SER A 67 -8.81 -10.62 0.37
C SER A 67 -8.05 -11.67 1.20
N ASP A 68 -8.25 -11.66 2.52
CA ASP A 68 -7.62 -12.53 3.49
C ASP A 68 -8.69 -13.12 4.42
N GLU A 69 -9.25 -14.27 4.05
CA GLU A 69 -10.30 -14.94 4.82
C GLU A 69 -9.75 -15.60 6.10
N ASP A 70 -8.47 -15.98 6.10
CA ASP A 70 -7.83 -16.77 7.16
C ASP A 70 -7.77 -16.02 8.51
N ILE A 71 -7.72 -14.68 8.47
CA ILE A 71 -7.70 -13.86 9.69
C ILE A 71 -9.01 -13.97 10.49
N TYR A 72 -10.15 -14.21 9.82
CA TYR A 72 -11.46 -14.32 10.47
C TYR A 72 -11.59 -15.62 11.31
N GLU A 73 -10.82 -16.67 10.99
CA GLU A 73 -10.73 -17.89 11.80
C GLU A 73 -9.97 -17.69 13.13
N ASN A 74 -9.36 -16.51 13.30
CA ASN A 74 -8.56 -16.15 14.45
C ASN A 74 -9.27 -15.18 15.41
N LEU A 75 -10.57 -14.93 15.23
CA LEU A 75 -11.37 -14.13 16.15
C LEU A 75 -11.17 -14.55 17.61
N GLY A 76 -10.93 -13.57 18.48
CA GLY A 76 -10.66 -13.77 19.90
C GLY A 76 -9.24 -14.25 20.25
N LYS A 77 -8.37 -14.45 19.26
CA LYS A 77 -6.95 -14.79 19.46
C LYS A 77 -6.06 -13.57 19.30
N TYR A 78 -4.84 -13.66 19.82
CA TYR A 78 -3.79 -12.67 19.58
C TYR A 78 -2.92 -13.11 18.39
N ILE A 79 -2.70 -12.19 17.45
CA ILE A 79 -1.82 -12.40 16.29
C ILE A 79 -0.73 -11.34 16.29
N SER A 80 0.50 -11.74 15.95
CA SER A 80 1.65 -10.84 15.86
C SER A 80 1.40 -9.70 14.88
N THR A 81 1.82 -8.49 15.26
CA THR A 81 1.75 -7.31 14.41
C THR A 81 2.58 -7.46 13.13
N ASP A 82 3.73 -8.15 13.18
CA ASP A 82 4.54 -8.47 11.99
C ASP A 82 3.75 -9.31 10.98
N LYS A 83 2.98 -10.31 11.44
CA LYS A 83 2.10 -11.09 10.57
C LYS A 83 1.00 -10.22 9.97
N LEU A 84 0.36 -9.36 10.77
CA LEU A 84 -0.69 -8.46 10.28
C LEU A 84 -0.15 -7.51 9.21
N VAL A 85 1.07 -6.97 9.38
CA VAL A 85 1.73 -6.10 8.40
C VAL A 85 2.06 -6.88 7.14
N TYR A 86 2.56 -8.11 7.28
CA TYR A 86 2.84 -8.99 6.16
C TYR A 86 1.58 -9.22 5.32
N ASP A 87 0.50 -9.72 5.93
CA ASP A 87 -0.76 -10.04 5.24
C ASP A 87 -1.45 -8.79 4.67
N MET A 88 -1.35 -7.63 5.36
CA MET A 88 -1.82 -6.34 4.87
C MET A 88 -1.13 -5.93 3.56
N ILE A 89 0.15 -6.25 3.40
CA ILE A 89 0.90 -5.87 2.20
C ILE A 89 0.76 -6.94 1.12
N THR A 90 1.01 -8.20 1.43
CA THR A 90 1.13 -9.29 0.46
C THR A 90 -0.21 -9.79 -0.05
N ARG A 91 -1.23 -9.87 0.81
CA ARG A 91 -2.59 -10.33 0.48
C ARG A 91 -3.65 -9.24 0.60
N SER A 92 -3.23 -8.02 0.94
CA SER A 92 -4.11 -6.88 1.10
C SER A 92 -5.22 -7.05 2.13
N SER A 93 -4.98 -7.80 3.21
CA SER A 93 -5.92 -8.01 4.32
C SER A 93 -6.53 -6.69 4.82
N ASN A 94 -7.85 -6.51 4.68
CA ASN A 94 -8.56 -5.31 5.12
C ASN A 94 -8.74 -5.30 6.63
N PHE A 95 -9.05 -6.46 7.22
CA PHE A 95 -9.10 -6.64 8.67
C PHE A 95 -7.74 -6.30 9.30
N GLY A 96 -6.65 -6.91 8.83
CA GLY A 96 -5.31 -6.60 9.31
C GLY A 96 -4.97 -5.11 9.20
N THR A 97 -5.40 -4.47 8.10
CA THR A 97 -5.24 -3.02 7.90
C THR A 97 -5.93 -2.20 8.97
N ASN A 98 -7.20 -2.49 9.28
CA ASN A 98 -7.96 -1.72 10.26
C ASN A 98 -7.39 -1.86 11.68
N LEU A 99 -7.01 -3.08 12.07
CA LEU A 99 -6.33 -3.34 13.35
C LEU A 99 -5.04 -2.52 13.47
N LEU A 100 -4.23 -2.47 12.40
CA LEU A 100 -2.98 -1.71 12.38
C LEU A 100 -3.21 -0.19 12.40
N ILE A 101 -4.24 0.31 11.72
CA ILE A 101 -4.59 1.74 11.77
C ILE A 101 -4.98 2.17 13.19
N ASP A 102 -5.84 1.39 13.86
CA ASP A 102 -6.26 1.66 15.24
C ASP A 102 -5.07 1.60 16.20
N TYR A 103 -4.17 0.64 15.99
CA TYR A 103 -2.97 0.47 16.81
C TYR A 103 -1.92 1.58 16.60
N LEU A 104 -1.73 2.04 15.37
CA LEU A 104 -0.67 3.01 15.04
C LEU A 104 -1.09 4.47 15.19
N ASN A 105 -2.40 4.76 15.12
CA ASN A 105 -2.99 6.08 14.96
C ASN A 105 -2.73 6.69 13.57
N VAL A 106 -3.81 7.05 12.88
CA VAL A 106 -3.80 7.62 11.53
C VAL A 106 -3.09 8.97 11.43
N GLU A 107 -3.09 9.77 12.51
CA GLU A 107 -2.38 11.05 12.56
C GLU A 107 -0.86 10.84 12.45
N ASP A 108 -0.33 9.83 13.14
CA ASP A 108 1.10 9.49 13.08
C ASP A 108 1.50 9.01 11.68
N VAL A 109 0.66 8.19 11.04
CA VAL A 109 0.87 7.76 9.64
C VAL A 109 0.97 8.97 8.71
N ASN A 110 0.01 9.90 8.79
CA ASN A 110 -0.01 11.09 7.94
C ASN A 110 1.15 12.05 8.24
N ASN A 111 1.52 12.21 9.52
CA ASN A 111 2.67 13.02 9.91
C ASN A 111 3.97 12.46 9.35
N THR A 112 4.14 11.14 9.35
CA THR A 112 5.28 10.48 8.73
C THR A 112 5.33 10.73 7.23
N MET A 113 4.22 10.59 6.51
CA MET A 113 4.15 10.89 5.07
C MET A 113 4.53 12.36 4.78
N LYS A 114 3.99 13.30 5.57
CA LYS A 114 4.34 14.72 5.46
C LYS A 114 5.83 14.98 5.69
N ASN A 115 6.44 14.33 6.68
CA ASN A 115 7.85 14.50 7.03
C ASN A 115 8.80 13.98 5.95
N ILE A 116 8.42 12.91 5.24
CA ILE A 116 9.21 12.38 4.12
C ILE A 116 8.95 13.11 2.79
N GLY A 117 7.98 14.04 2.76
CA GLY A 117 7.66 14.87 1.58
C GLY A 117 6.43 14.42 0.79
N ALA A 118 5.81 13.29 1.13
CA ALA A 118 4.54 12.82 0.56
C ALA A 118 3.35 13.49 1.29
N LYS A 119 3.08 14.75 0.95
CA LYS A 119 2.16 15.63 1.70
C LYS A 119 0.68 15.49 1.32
N ASN A 120 0.38 14.88 0.18
CA ASN A 120 -0.96 14.75 -0.41
C ASN A 120 -1.57 13.35 -0.20
N MET A 121 -0.73 12.35 0.07
CA MET A 121 -1.13 11.03 0.53
C MET A 121 -1.77 11.17 1.91
N LYS A 122 -2.98 10.65 2.05
CA LYS A 122 -3.74 10.73 3.29
C LYS A 122 -4.46 9.44 3.58
N VAL A 123 -4.14 8.86 4.74
CA VAL A 123 -4.97 7.83 5.37
C VAL A 123 -5.96 8.58 6.25
N LEU A 124 -7.26 8.34 6.07
CA LEU A 124 -8.33 9.01 6.81
C LEU A 124 -9.17 8.03 7.61
N ARG A 125 -9.49 6.89 7.01
CA ARG A 125 -10.40 5.89 7.57
C ARG A 125 -9.88 4.48 7.34
N GLY A 126 -10.34 3.56 8.19
CA GLY A 126 -10.26 2.14 7.93
C GLY A 126 -11.02 1.75 6.65
N VAL A 127 -10.68 0.58 6.12
CA VAL A 127 -11.46 -0.09 5.09
C VAL A 127 -12.83 -0.47 5.67
N GLY A 128 -13.89 -0.42 4.85
CA GLY A 128 -15.24 -0.79 5.28
C GLY A 128 -16.03 0.27 6.08
N ASP A 129 -15.44 1.43 6.40
CA ASP A 129 -16.19 2.58 6.94
C ASP A 129 -17.01 3.26 5.83
N LEU A 130 -18.09 2.59 5.42
CA LEU A 130 -18.97 3.02 4.32
C LEU A 130 -19.67 4.34 4.64
N LYS A 131 -20.00 4.58 5.91
CA LYS A 131 -20.62 5.84 6.35
C LYS A 131 -19.72 7.04 6.07
N ALA A 132 -18.42 6.92 6.34
CA ALA A 132 -17.46 7.96 5.98
C ALA A 132 -17.29 8.06 4.45
N PHE A 133 -17.23 6.92 3.76
CA PHE A 133 -17.10 6.87 2.31
C PHE A 133 -18.25 7.58 1.58
N ASP A 134 -19.50 7.35 1.98
CA ASP A 134 -20.71 7.94 1.40
C ASP A 134 -20.77 9.46 1.59
N LEU A 135 -20.06 9.99 2.60
CA LEU A 135 -19.88 11.43 2.83
C LEU A 135 -18.67 12.02 2.08
N GLY A 136 -18.00 11.23 1.23
CA GLY A 136 -16.82 11.65 0.49
C GLY A 136 -15.53 11.66 1.30
N LEU A 137 -15.53 11.13 2.53
CA LEU A 137 -14.34 11.04 3.37
C LEU A 137 -13.55 9.79 2.98
N SER A 138 -12.56 9.96 2.10
CA SER A 138 -11.79 8.86 1.52
C SER A 138 -10.28 9.03 1.65
N ASN A 139 -9.59 7.89 1.76
CA ASN A 139 -8.14 7.85 1.65
C ASN A 139 -7.71 8.34 0.26
N SER A 140 -6.70 9.19 0.18
CA SER A 140 -6.27 9.85 -1.06
C SER A 140 -4.80 9.66 -1.33
N THR A 141 -4.41 9.64 -2.61
CA THR A 141 -3.01 9.61 -3.04
C THR A 141 -2.82 10.42 -4.32
N THR A 142 -1.56 10.72 -4.63
CA THR A 142 -1.09 11.22 -5.93
C THR A 142 0.03 10.29 -6.43
N ALA A 143 0.36 10.36 -7.72
CA ALA A 143 1.49 9.57 -8.23
C ALA A 143 2.82 10.13 -7.72
N ALA A 144 2.93 11.44 -7.54
CA ALA A 144 4.10 12.10 -6.98
C ALA A 144 4.42 11.63 -5.56
N ASP A 145 3.41 11.47 -4.71
CA ASP A 145 3.60 11.03 -3.33
C ASP A 145 4.02 9.56 -3.23
N LEU A 146 3.42 8.69 -4.05
CA LEU A 146 3.84 7.29 -4.16
C LEU A 146 5.27 7.19 -4.72
N LEU A 147 5.63 8.02 -5.71
CA LEU A 147 6.99 8.09 -6.24
C LEU A 147 7.99 8.42 -5.13
N ILE A 148 7.74 9.45 -4.33
CA ILE A 148 8.59 9.82 -3.17
C ILE A 148 8.76 8.66 -2.20
N ILE A 149 7.67 7.94 -1.88
CA ILE A 149 7.69 6.79 -0.98
C ILE A 149 8.62 5.69 -1.53
N TYR A 150 8.44 5.30 -2.79
CA TYR A 150 9.24 4.23 -3.39
C TYR A 150 10.68 4.65 -3.67
N GLU A 151 10.95 5.93 -3.96
CA GLU A 151 12.31 6.48 -4.06
C GLU A 151 13.07 6.32 -2.76
N LYS A 152 12.46 6.75 -1.65
CA LYS A 152 13.05 6.63 -0.32
C LYS A 152 13.21 5.18 0.13
N LEU A 153 12.25 4.30 -0.18
CA LEU A 153 12.41 2.86 0.06
C LEU A 153 13.62 2.33 -0.71
N ALA A 154 13.70 2.61 -2.01
CA ALA A 154 14.76 2.11 -2.87
C ALA A 154 16.15 2.69 -2.52
N MET A 155 16.23 3.90 -1.98
CA MET A 155 17.48 4.51 -1.48
C MET A 155 17.87 4.01 -0.09
N GLY A 156 16.97 3.32 0.63
CA GLY A 156 17.23 2.89 2.01
C GLY A 156 17.03 4.00 3.04
N GLU A 157 16.23 5.02 2.70
CA GLU A 157 16.10 6.29 3.43
C GLU A 157 14.68 6.55 3.97
N ILE A 158 13.72 5.63 3.80
CA ILE A 158 12.33 5.86 4.24
C ILE A 158 12.22 5.97 5.77
N VAL A 159 13.02 5.19 6.50
CA VAL A 159 13.17 5.20 7.96
C VAL A 159 14.65 5.06 8.29
N ASN A 160 15.24 3.93 7.88
CA ASN A 160 16.67 3.65 7.85
C ASN A 160 16.91 2.52 6.83
N ASN A 161 18.17 2.14 6.60
CA ASN A 161 18.49 1.11 5.61
C ASN A 161 17.89 -0.27 5.95
N GLU A 162 17.95 -0.69 7.22
CA GLU A 162 17.47 -1.99 7.66
C GLU A 162 15.95 -2.13 7.49
N SER A 163 15.18 -1.16 8.00
CA SER A 163 13.72 -1.11 7.88
C SER A 163 13.28 -1.01 6.42
N SER A 164 14.00 -0.23 5.59
CA SER A 164 13.72 -0.17 4.14
C SER A 164 13.87 -1.54 3.49
N ASN A 165 14.94 -2.27 3.81
CA ASN A 165 15.18 -3.61 3.27
C ASN A 165 14.11 -4.62 3.74
N LYS A 166 13.66 -4.54 4.99
CA LYS A 166 12.55 -5.37 5.49
C LYS A 166 11.26 -5.08 4.73
N MET A 167 10.89 -3.81 4.57
CA MET A 167 9.70 -3.40 3.82
C MET A 167 9.75 -3.82 2.35
N ILE A 168 10.91 -3.67 1.69
CA ILE A 168 11.10 -4.12 0.31
C ILE A 168 10.88 -5.63 0.18
N ARG A 169 11.38 -6.45 1.13
CA ARG A 169 11.16 -7.90 1.11
C ARG A 169 9.67 -8.24 1.18
N ILE A 170 8.93 -7.61 2.10
CA ILE A 170 7.48 -7.82 2.21
C ILE A 170 6.76 -7.40 0.90
N LEU A 171 7.15 -6.27 0.31
CA LEU A 171 6.58 -5.78 -0.95
C LEU A 171 6.88 -6.70 -2.15
N LYS A 172 7.98 -7.46 -2.11
CA LYS A 172 8.33 -8.45 -3.14
C LYS A 172 7.49 -9.73 -3.03
N ASP A 173 6.96 -10.02 -1.85
CA ASP A 173 6.10 -11.18 -1.60
C ASP A 173 4.62 -10.91 -1.98
N GLN A 174 4.35 -9.83 -2.71
CA GLN A 174 3.02 -9.49 -3.20
C GLN A 174 2.44 -10.63 -4.05
N VAL A 175 1.19 -11.04 -3.75
CA VAL A 175 0.53 -12.14 -4.48
C VAL A 175 -0.26 -11.64 -5.69
N TYR A 176 -0.71 -10.37 -5.66
CA TYR A 176 -1.47 -9.76 -6.76
C TYR A 176 -0.53 -9.12 -7.78
N ASN A 177 -0.27 -9.85 -8.87
CA ASN A 177 0.73 -9.52 -9.88
C ASN A 177 0.12 -9.15 -11.25
N ASP A 178 -1.12 -8.67 -11.28
CA ASP A 178 -1.92 -8.49 -12.49
C ASP A 178 -1.79 -7.11 -13.16
N ILE A 179 -0.91 -6.23 -12.65
CA ILE A 179 -0.58 -4.93 -13.28
C ILE A 179 0.91 -4.85 -13.61
N ILE A 180 1.77 -4.33 -12.72
CA ILE A 180 3.18 -4.08 -13.06
C ILE A 180 3.90 -5.37 -13.48
N PRO A 181 3.76 -6.50 -12.74
CA PRO A 181 4.52 -7.72 -13.05
C PRO A 181 3.95 -8.57 -14.19
N LYS A 182 2.66 -8.40 -14.53
CA LYS A 182 1.87 -9.36 -15.33
C LYS A 182 2.53 -9.85 -16.62
N TYR A 183 3.21 -8.94 -17.34
CA TYR A 183 3.84 -9.23 -18.62
C TYR A 183 5.37 -9.14 -18.59
N LEU A 184 5.97 -8.91 -17.41
CA LEU A 184 7.42 -8.87 -17.27
C LEU A 184 8.00 -10.29 -17.26
N PRO A 185 9.28 -10.48 -17.63
CA PRO A 185 9.94 -11.78 -17.49
C PRO A 185 9.90 -12.29 -16.05
N GLU A 186 9.75 -13.60 -15.86
CA GLU A 186 9.58 -14.23 -14.52
C GLU A 186 10.73 -13.95 -13.54
N ASN A 187 11.94 -13.64 -14.04
CA ASN A 187 13.10 -13.34 -13.22
C ASN A 187 13.19 -11.85 -12.81
N VAL A 188 12.23 -11.01 -13.21
CA VAL A 188 12.15 -9.61 -12.81
C VAL A 188 11.41 -9.52 -11.48
N GLU A 189 12.14 -9.17 -10.43
CA GLU A 189 11.53 -8.91 -9.14
C GLU A 189 10.84 -7.54 -9.14
N VAL A 190 9.66 -7.48 -8.51
CA VAL A 190 8.90 -6.26 -8.34
C VAL A 190 8.51 -6.11 -6.87
N ALA A 191 8.94 -5.03 -6.22
CA ALA A 191 8.51 -4.69 -4.86
C ALA A 191 7.37 -3.67 -4.96
N HIS A 192 6.11 -4.11 -4.82
CA HIS A 192 4.97 -3.26 -5.14
C HIS A 192 3.73 -3.46 -4.26
N LYS A 193 2.84 -2.47 -4.35
CA LYS A 193 1.51 -2.51 -3.74
C LYS A 193 0.44 -2.11 -4.75
N THR A 194 -0.45 -3.06 -4.99
CA THR A 194 -1.69 -2.88 -5.75
C THR A 194 -2.78 -2.22 -4.92
N GLY A 195 -3.77 -1.63 -5.59
CA GLY A 195 -5.02 -1.22 -4.96
C GLY A 195 -6.17 -1.17 -5.95
N TRP A 196 -7.33 -1.64 -5.52
CA TRP A 196 -8.54 -1.59 -6.34
C TRP A 196 -9.77 -1.24 -5.52
N ILE A 197 -10.72 -0.60 -6.18
CA ILE A 197 -12.12 -0.40 -5.82
C ILE A 197 -12.85 -0.18 -7.14
N SER A 198 -14.18 -0.31 -7.19
CA SER A 198 -14.94 -0.11 -8.44
C SER A 198 -14.49 1.14 -9.20
N GLY A 199 -14.09 0.95 -10.47
CA GLY A 199 -13.67 2.01 -11.36
C GLY A 199 -12.23 2.51 -11.13
N VAL A 200 -11.46 1.86 -10.25
CA VAL A 200 -10.10 2.26 -9.85
C VAL A 200 -9.20 1.03 -9.78
N ARG A 201 -8.10 1.08 -10.52
CA ARG A 201 -7.01 0.09 -10.50
C ARG A 201 -5.67 0.78 -10.39
N HIS A 202 -4.90 0.42 -9.38
CA HIS A 202 -3.60 1.02 -9.08
C HIS A 202 -2.54 -0.04 -8.90
N ASP A 203 -1.33 0.31 -9.29
CA ASP A 203 -0.13 -0.41 -8.88
C ASP A 203 1.05 0.55 -8.79
N SER A 204 1.92 0.34 -7.81
CA SER A 204 3.05 1.23 -7.56
C SER A 204 4.17 0.44 -6.90
N GLY A 205 5.40 0.62 -7.38
CA GLY A 205 6.51 -0.18 -6.88
C GLY A 205 7.87 0.10 -7.50
N ILE A 206 8.84 -0.71 -7.09
CA ILE A 206 10.21 -0.73 -7.58
C ILE A 206 10.37 -1.97 -8.46
N VAL A 207 10.79 -1.78 -9.72
CA VAL A 207 11.11 -2.86 -10.65
C VAL A 207 12.61 -3.03 -10.73
N TYR A 208 13.08 -4.26 -10.51
CA TYR A 208 14.51 -4.60 -10.52
C TYR A 208 14.89 -5.20 -11.87
N VAL A 209 15.59 -4.41 -12.68
CA VAL A 209 16.16 -4.81 -13.97
C VAL A 209 17.60 -5.26 -13.74
N GLY A 210 18.06 -6.32 -14.43
CA GLY A 210 19.37 -6.92 -14.17
C GLY A 210 20.55 -5.94 -14.12
N ASN A 211 21.71 -6.40 -13.62
CA ASN A 211 22.92 -5.58 -13.41
C ASN A 211 22.73 -4.42 -12.41
N ASN A 212 22.04 -4.68 -11.30
CA ASN A 212 21.77 -3.72 -10.20
C ASN A 212 20.96 -2.47 -10.61
N LYS A 213 20.35 -2.47 -11.79
CA LYS A 213 19.49 -1.37 -12.22
C LYS A 213 18.11 -1.52 -11.58
N LYS A 214 17.45 -0.39 -11.32
CA LYS A 214 16.06 -0.38 -10.88
C LYS A 214 15.38 0.91 -11.27
N TYR A 215 14.08 0.84 -11.49
CA TYR A 215 13.24 2.01 -11.70
C TYR A 215 11.99 1.91 -10.82
N ILE A 216 11.35 3.06 -10.63
CA ILE A 216 10.10 3.16 -9.90
C ILE A 216 9.01 3.41 -10.91
N LEU A 217 7.90 2.72 -10.74
CA LEU A 217 6.74 2.84 -11.60
C LEU A 217 5.50 3.02 -10.73
N VAL A 218 4.71 4.04 -11.05
CA VAL A 218 3.45 4.34 -10.40
C VAL A 218 2.39 4.46 -11.49
N LEU A 219 1.38 3.61 -11.43
CA LEU A 219 0.28 3.53 -12.38
C LEU A 219 -1.02 3.70 -11.59
N LEU A 220 -1.71 4.81 -11.82
CA LEU A 220 -2.98 5.13 -11.18
C LEU A 220 -4.07 5.29 -12.22
N SER A 221 -5.28 4.82 -11.91
CA SER A 221 -6.46 4.99 -12.76
C SER A 221 -7.70 5.37 -11.95
N LYS A 222 -8.68 5.96 -12.63
CA LYS A 222 -10.01 6.25 -12.07
C LYS A 222 -11.04 6.32 -13.19
N ASN A 223 -12.31 6.15 -12.83
CA ASN A 223 -13.44 6.15 -13.76
C ASN A 223 -13.31 5.07 -14.85
N LEU A 224 -12.75 3.91 -14.51
CA LEU A 224 -12.75 2.75 -15.41
C LEU A 224 -14.18 2.22 -15.54
N GLU A 225 -14.60 1.96 -16.78
CA GLU A 225 -15.87 1.26 -17.05
C GLU A 225 -15.71 -0.26 -16.84
N ASP A 226 -14.54 -0.80 -17.14
CA ASP A 226 -14.15 -2.19 -16.92
C ASP A 226 -12.82 -2.26 -16.17
N ASP A 227 -12.87 -2.78 -14.94
CA ASP A 227 -11.71 -2.89 -14.05
C ASP A 227 -10.68 -3.93 -14.56
N VAL A 228 -11.11 -4.97 -15.26
CA VAL A 228 -10.22 -6.02 -15.79
C VAL A 228 -9.48 -5.50 -17.02
N GLU A 229 -10.19 -4.87 -17.95
CA GLU A 229 -9.57 -4.24 -19.12
C GLU A 229 -8.64 -3.09 -18.70
N GLY A 230 -9.07 -2.29 -17.71
CA GLY A 230 -8.24 -1.21 -17.16
C GLY A 230 -6.94 -1.73 -16.54
N ALA A 231 -7.00 -2.79 -15.72
CA ALA A 231 -5.80 -3.41 -15.16
C ALA A 231 -4.86 -3.96 -16.24
N ASP A 232 -5.42 -4.62 -17.26
CA ASP A 232 -4.65 -5.14 -18.39
C ASP A 232 -3.97 -4.04 -19.23
N PHE A 233 -4.66 -2.91 -19.41
CA PHE A 233 -4.09 -1.75 -20.08
C PHE A 233 -2.89 -1.17 -19.31
N LEU A 234 -3.01 -1.04 -17.98
CA LEU A 234 -1.90 -0.62 -17.12
C LEU A 234 -0.73 -1.63 -17.19
N ALA A 235 -1.01 -2.93 -17.23
CA ALA A 235 0.02 -3.96 -17.40
C ALA A 235 0.78 -3.84 -18.72
N LYS A 236 0.07 -3.52 -19.82
CA LYS A 236 0.71 -3.25 -21.12
C LYS A 236 1.60 -2.02 -21.08
N ILE A 237 1.17 -0.95 -20.39
CA ILE A 237 2.04 0.22 -20.16
C ILE A 237 3.31 -0.17 -19.40
N SER A 238 3.19 -0.98 -18.35
CA SER A 238 4.35 -1.50 -17.60
C SER A 238 5.35 -2.23 -18.51
N LEU A 239 4.85 -3.10 -19.39
CA LEU A 239 5.67 -3.83 -20.36
C LEU A 239 6.42 -2.90 -21.32
N GLU A 240 5.74 -1.90 -21.89
CA GLU A 240 6.38 -0.95 -22.81
C GLU A 240 7.49 -0.15 -22.13
N ILE A 241 7.26 0.27 -20.87
CA ILE A 241 8.27 0.97 -20.07
C ILE A 241 9.46 0.04 -19.78
N TYR A 242 9.19 -1.22 -19.41
CA TYR A 242 10.23 -2.21 -19.17
C TYR A 242 11.10 -2.39 -20.42
N ASN A 243 10.49 -2.67 -21.58
CA ASN A 243 11.19 -2.88 -22.85
C ASN A 243 12.05 -1.68 -23.28
N PHE A 244 11.64 -0.45 -22.92
CA PHE A 244 12.41 0.74 -23.20
C PHE A 244 13.64 0.90 -22.27
N LEU A 245 13.55 0.44 -21.03
CA LEU A 245 14.58 0.63 -20.00
C LEU A 245 15.53 -0.58 -19.83
N SER A 246 15.11 -1.77 -20.25
CA SER A 246 15.85 -3.03 -20.13
C SER A 246 16.95 -3.21 -21.16
#